data_AF-A0A8S2YIM8-F1
#
_entry.id   AF-A0A8S2YIM8-F1
#
_cell.length_a   1.000
_cell.length_b   1.000
_cell.length_c   1.000
_cell.angle_alpha   90.00
_cell.angle_beta   90.00
_cell.angle_gamma   90.00
#
_symmetry.space_group_name_H-M   'P 1'
#
loop_
_entity.id
_entity.type
_entity.pdbx_description
1 polymer ?
#
loop_
_entity_poly.entity_id
_entity_poly.type
_entity_poly.pdbx_seq_one_letter_code
_entity_poly.pdbx_strand_id
1 'polypeptide(L)' 'ENSVGPPIEEIIQLQVETAPQLLQKPPAVTEAHLNQTTSIAFKCLSTPKPVIHLFRNDVEIQLTDEHYEIVTNPTDLTSY' A
#
# COMPACT_ATOMS: atom_id res chain seq x y z
N GLU A 1 24.50 56.06 13.11
CA GLU A 1 23.44 55.70 12.14
C GLU A 1 23.17 54.22 12.27
N ASN A 2 21.96 53.82 12.68
CA ASN A 2 21.58 52.42 12.73
C ASN A 2 20.97 52.04 11.38
N SER A 3 21.80 51.58 10.46
CA SER A 3 21.33 51.04 9.18
C SER A 3 20.89 49.60 9.39
N VAL A 4 19.58 49.36 9.32
CA VAL A 4 19.03 48.00 9.29
C VAL A 4 19.08 47.57 7.82
N GLY A 5 19.81 46.48 7.53
CA GLY A 5 19.97 45.97 6.17
C GLY A 5 18.63 45.61 5.49
N PRO A 6 18.64 45.34 4.17
CA PRO A 6 17.43 45.00 3.44
C PRO A 6 16.74 43.76 4.05
N PRO A 7 15.40 43.72 4.06
CA PRO A 7 14.66 42.59 4.58
C PRO A 7 15.04 41.30 3.82
N ILE A 8 15.24 40.22 4.56
CA ILE A 8 15.45 38.89 4.00
C ILE A 8 14.07 38.28 3.79
N GLU A 9 13.72 38.00 2.54
CA GLU A 9 12.54 37.22 2.20
C GLU A 9 12.93 35.75 2.01
N GLU A 10 12.26 34.86 2.72
CA GLU A 10 12.47 33.41 2.64
C GLU A 10 11.14 32.72 2.30
N ILE A 11 11.16 31.83 1.30
CA ILE A 11 9.99 31.03 0.93
C ILE A 11 10.04 29.73 1.73
N ILE A 12 9.09 29.57 2.65
CA ILE A 12 8.93 28.35 3.43
C ILE A 12 7.89 27.46 2.73
N GLN A 13 8.25 26.21 2.44
CA GLN A 13 7.29 25.23 1.93
C GLN A 13 6.60 24.52 3.09
N LEU A 14 5.28 24.73 3.22
CA LEU A 14 4.45 23.97 4.14
C LEU A 14 3.95 22.71 3.44
N GLN A 15 4.35 21.54 3.92
CA GLN A 15 3.76 20.26 3.54
C GLN A 15 2.82 19.77 4.63
N VAL A 16 1.54 19.61 4.29
CA VAL A 16 0.55 19.01 5.21
C VAL A 16 0.57 17.50 5.04
N GLU A 17 0.90 16.80 6.11
CA GLU A 17 0.92 15.34 6.14
C GLU A 17 -0.44 14.77 6.55
N THR A 18 -0.79 13.63 5.96
CA THR A 18 -1.99 12.88 6.31
C THR A 18 -1.63 11.42 6.52
N ALA A 19 -2.19 10.83 7.58
CA ALA A 19 -2.03 9.41 7.84
C ALA A 19 -2.73 8.56 6.76
N PRO A 20 -2.25 7.34 6.46
CA PRO A 20 -2.90 6.44 5.52
C PRO A 20 -4.36 6.15 5.89
N GLN A 21 -5.27 6.37 4.95
CA GLN A 21 -6.69 6.08 5.08
C GLN A 21 -7.18 5.20 3.94
N LEU A 22 -7.79 4.07 4.28
CA LEU A 22 -8.48 3.23 3.31
C LEU A 22 -9.81 3.89 2.89
N LEU A 23 -9.81 4.51 1.71
CA LEU A 23 -11.03 5.02 1.07
C LEU A 23 -11.92 3.89 0.55
N GLN A 24 -11.29 2.80 0.12
CA GLN A 24 -11.95 1.55 -0.26
C GLN A 24 -11.21 0.41 0.40
N LYS A 25 -11.89 -0.28 1.33
CA LYS A 25 -11.37 -1.49 1.95
C LYS A 25 -11.40 -2.66 0.95
N PRO A 26 -10.44 -3.59 1.00
CA PRO A 26 -10.56 -4.84 0.28
C PRO A 26 -11.81 -5.60 0.75
N PRO A 27 -12.45 -6.39 -0.13
CA PRO A 27 -13.55 -7.26 0.27
C PRO A 27 -13.08 -8.31 1.29
N ALA A 28 -13.97 -8.71 2.21
CA ALA A 28 -13.66 -9.73 3.22
C ALA A 28 -13.46 -11.12 2.59
N VAL A 29 -14.09 -11.38 1.45
CA VAL A 29 -14.02 -12.64 0.70
C VAL A 29 -13.87 -12.29 -0.77
N THR A 30 -13.02 -13.04 -1.48
CA THR A 30 -12.88 -12.97 -2.94
C THR A 30 -12.84 -14.39 -3.46
N GLU A 31 -13.76 -14.73 -4.36
CA GLU A 31 -13.76 -16.02 -5.04
C GLU A 31 -12.76 -15.97 -6.20
N ALA A 32 -12.07 -17.08 -6.43
CA ALA A 32 -11.13 -17.24 -7.51
C ALA A 32 -11.29 -18.63 -8.12
N HIS A 33 -11.15 -18.72 -9.44
CA HIS A 33 -11.13 -20.00 -10.13
C HIS A 33 -9.69 -20.49 -10.28
N LEU A 34 -9.52 -21.81 -10.23
CA LEU A 34 -8.22 -22.43 -10.43
C LEU A 34 -7.63 -21.98 -11.79
N ASN A 35 -6.35 -21.61 -11.78
CA ASN A 35 -5.62 -21.11 -12.94
C ASN A 35 -6.19 -19.81 -13.55
N GLN A 36 -6.95 -19.01 -12.79
CA GLN A 36 -7.38 -17.68 -13.20
C GLN A 36 -6.80 -16.60 -12.30
N THR A 37 -6.45 -15.47 -12.90
CA THR A 37 -6.07 -14.26 -12.15
C THR A 37 -7.31 -13.70 -11.45
N THR A 38 -7.19 -13.49 -10.15
CA THR A 38 -8.17 -12.74 -9.35
C THR A 38 -7.57 -11.41 -8.89
N SER A 39 -8.43 -10.43 -8.64
CA SER A 39 -8.02 -9.07 -8.26
C SER A 39 -8.69 -8.66 -6.95
N ILE A 40 -7.88 -8.31 -5.95
CA ILE A 40 -8.36 -7.76 -4.67
C ILE A 40 -8.14 -6.25 -4.70
N ALA A 41 -9.21 -5.49 -4.96
CA ALA A 41 -9.13 -4.04 -5.10
C ALA A 41 -9.24 -3.32 -3.74
N PHE A 42 -8.35 -2.36 -3.50
CA PHE A 42 -8.41 -1.41 -2.38
C PHE A 42 -7.96 -0.02 -2.83
N LYS A 43 -8.29 1.02 -2.07
CA LYS A 43 -7.83 2.39 -2.29
C LYS A 43 -7.35 3.01 -0.98
N CYS A 44 -6.16 3.58 -1.00
CA CYS A 44 -5.54 4.24 0.15
C CYS A 44 -5.15 5.68 -0.25
N LEU A 45 -5.38 6.63 0.66
CA LEU A 45 -4.95 8.02 0.54
C LEU A 45 -4.01 8.36 1.70
N SER A 46 -2.88 8.98 1.39
CA SER A 46 -1.87 9.43 2.36
C SER A 46 -0.99 10.49 1.72
N THR A 47 -0.47 11.40 2.54
CA THR A 47 0.60 12.34 2.17
C THR A 47 1.68 12.27 3.25
N PRO A 48 2.91 11.80 2.93
CA PRO A 48 3.38 11.31 1.64
C PRO A 48 2.72 9.99 1.20
N LYS A 49 3.00 9.56 -0.04
CA LYS A 49 2.48 8.30 -0.61
C LYS A 49 2.76 7.13 0.36
N PRO A 50 1.79 6.26 0.64
CA PRO A 50 1.98 5.20 1.61
C PRO A 50 2.85 4.06 1.03
N VAL A 51 3.56 3.36 1.91
CA VAL A 51 4.17 2.06 1.60
C VAL A 51 3.12 0.97 1.86
N ILE A 52 2.94 0.07 0.91
CA ILE A 52 1.96 -1.02 1.00
C ILE A 52 2.69 -2.31 1.33
N HIS A 53 2.17 -3.03 2.33
CA HIS A 53 2.60 -4.38 2.70
C HIS A 53 1.38 -5.30 2.61
N LEU A 54 1.53 -6.44 1.93
CA LEU A 54 0.49 -7.46 1.82
C LEU A 54 0.90 -8.70 2.63
N PHE A 55 -0.05 -9.34 3.29
CA PHE A 55 0.20 -10.53 4.10
C PHE A 55 -0.79 -11.63 3.73
N ARG A 56 -0.32 -12.88 3.71
CA ARG A 56 -1.14 -14.09 3.62
C ARG A 56 -0.78 -14.98 4.80
N ASN A 57 -1.75 -15.30 5.66
CA ASN A 57 -1.54 -16.13 6.84
C ASN A 57 -0.31 -15.70 7.66
N ASP A 58 -0.22 -14.39 7.95
CA ASP A 58 0.89 -13.75 8.69
C ASP A 58 2.26 -13.74 8.00
N VAL A 59 2.36 -14.24 6.76
CA VAL A 59 3.57 -14.16 5.94
C VAL A 59 3.48 -12.98 4.98
N GLU A 60 4.48 -12.10 5.00
CA GLU A 60 4.57 -10.96 4.09
C GLU A 60 4.81 -11.42 2.65
N ILE A 61 3.99 -10.90 1.73
CA ILE A 61 4.15 -11.09 0.28
C ILE A 61 5.00 -9.93 -0.23
N GLN A 62 6.16 -10.26 -0.81
CA GLN A 62 7.02 -9.27 -1.44
C GLN A 62 6.38 -8.75 -2.74
N LEU A 63 6.15 -7.44 -2.82
CA LEU A 63 5.61 -6.80 -4.01
C LEU A 63 6.75 -6.55 -5.01
N THR A 64 6.82 -7.37 -6.06
CA THR A 64 7.71 -7.18 -7.21
C THR A 64 6.97 -6.51 -8.36
N ASP A 65 7.71 -5.93 -9.33
CA ASP A 65 7.11 -5.25 -10.50
C ASP A 65 6.19 -6.18 -11.33
N GLU A 66 6.41 -7.49 -11.24
CA GLU A 66 5.50 -8.56 -11.66
C GLU A 66 5.09 -9.36 -10.41
N HIS A 67 3.91 -9.12 -9.83
CA HIS A 67 3.45 -9.87 -8.64
C HIS A 67 3.08 -11.31 -9.02
N TYR A 68 3.38 -12.35 -8.20
CA TYR A 68 2.49 -13.43 -7.68
C TYR A 68 3.26 -14.40 -6.72
N GLU A 69 2.60 -15.04 -5.73
CA GLU A 69 2.79 -16.49 -5.45
C GLU A 69 1.58 -17.15 -4.73
N ILE A 70 1.10 -18.28 -5.27
CA ILE A 70 0.32 -19.31 -4.55
C ILE A 70 1.14 -20.60 -4.61
N VAL A 71 1.58 -21.15 -3.47
CA VAL A 71 2.05 -22.56 -3.40
C VAL A 71 1.06 -23.39 -2.59
N THR A 72 0.29 -24.23 -3.27
CA THR A 72 -0.35 -25.41 -2.66
C THR A 72 0.58 -26.60 -2.86
N ASN A 73 0.95 -27.28 -1.77
CA ASN A 73 1.79 -28.48 -1.82
C ASN A 73 1.03 -29.63 -2.52
N PRO A 74 1.71 -30.53 -3.25
CA PRO A 74 1.10 -31.62 -4.04
C PRO A 74 0.47 -32.75 -3.20
N THR A 75 0.34 -32.55 -1.89
CA THR A 75 -0.25 -33.49 -0.92
C THR A 75 -1.59 -33.03 -0.36
N ASP A 76 -2.21 -31.98 -0.89
CA ASP A 76 -3.64 -31.68 -0.69
C ASP A 76 -4.52 -32.70 -1.44
N LEU A 77 -4.29 -33.98 -1.13
CA LEU A 77 -5.28 -35.04 -1.11
C LEU A 77 -5.76 -35.17 0.33
N THR A 78 -6.69 -34.32 0.77
CA THR A 78 -7.72 -34.65 1.80
C THR A 78 -8.63 -33.45 2.03
N SER A 79 -9.90 -33.55 1.60
CA SER A 79 -11.08 -33.66 2.49
C SER A 79 -11.57 -32.29 2.98
N TYR A 80 -12.72 -31.75 2.56
CA TYR A 80 -14.06 -32.33 2.37
C TYR A 80 -14.79 -31.72 1.17
#